data_AF-A0A956B888-F1
#
_entry.id   AF-A0A956B888-F1
#
_cell.length_a   1.000
_cell.length_b   1.000
_cell.length_c   1.000
_cell.angle_alpha   90.00
_cell.angle_beta   90.00
_cell.angle_gamma   90.00
#
_symmetry.space_group_name_H-M   'P 1'
#
loop_
_entity.id
_entity.type
_entity.pdbx_description
1 polymer ?
#
loop_
_entity_poly.entity_id
_entity_poly.type
_entity_poly.pdbx_seq_one_letter_code
_entity_poly.pdbx_strand_id
1 'polypeptide(L)'
;MRRPELVAGPHPDDPETWLVFQPKNGNLFEVSALVWKIAECLDGQIDVRVVAERTGALVQQVRQVVKQLQELGMLVEKAQVDLPSPAPEPQWVRAAVPGELELVIHPDAAFTCLGVGTCCERAYVIGVREEQVAPMRAEARRLLGEAARDPVTLWPAESGAGWGYILDNDEGCPFLGKDHGCRIHGTEAHPDACSVFPMTYAVVGHQLVVGVNHRCGCGAGGIGPRLWDRVDEIKRRLTCSPYVPVVPPVVRVDEASTLGGEAVAEVLMQAALQPWVLHEPETPWRMLRQVVVNLLEAIGRGPEASVGVPAYLAAQRVRLAGFTDDLELSGILLARTPKDTAKNRRRLADVGIDETTCTPAEERARYIRDHLFTLRPFQQATLTQALLAVALCIDALEDGEPGFIETRSRIMVWDDIFPQDELRRTLAEAPLAEAHRLERLLALLPG
;
A
#
# COMPACT_ATOMS: atom_id res chain seq x y z
N MET A 1 3.38 19.35 -29.75
CA MET A 1 4.09 19.79 -28.54
C MET A 1 5.26 20.69 -28.93
N ARG A 2 5.37 21.91 -28.39
CA ARG A 2 6.64 22.65 -28.44
C ARG A 2 7.44 22.29 -27.19
N ARG A 3 8.71 21.91 -27.35
CA ARG A 3 9.61 21.70 -26.22
C ARG A 3 9.76 23.04 -25.47
N PRO A 4 9.64 23.08 -24.14
CA PRO A 4 10.37 24.08 -23.38
C PRO A 4 11.84 23.84 -23.69
N GLU A 5 12.58 24.88 -24.06
CA GLU A 5 13.93 24.82 -24.64
C GLU A 5 14.92 24.05 -23.74
N LEU A 6 14.95 22.71 -23.85
CA LEU A 6 15.97 21.88 -23.24
C LEU A 6 17.28 22.13 -24.00
N VAL A 7 18.35 22.39 -23.26
CA VAL A 7 19.70 22.48 -23.82
C VAL A 7 20.37 21.14 -23.54
N ALA A 8 20.80 20.43 -24.57
CA ALA A 8 21.47 19.15 -24.37
C ALA A 8 22.71 18.99 -25.25
N GLY A 9 23.64 18.17 -24.77
CA GLY A 9 24.82 17.77 -25.49
C GLY A 9 25.34 16.41 -25.01
N PRO A 10 26.17 15.74 -25.81
CA PRO A 10 26.81 14.49 -25.38
C PRO A 10 27.68 14.75 -24.15
N HIS A 11 27.73 13.78 -23.23
CA HIS A 11 28.61 13.82 -22.08
C HIS A 11 30.08 13.79 -22.55
N PRO A 12 30.98 14.62 -22.00
CA PRO A 12 32.35 14.74 -22.50
C PRO A 12 33.17 13.45 -22.37
N ASP A 13 32.85 12.65 -21.35
CA ASP A 13 33.59 11.42 -21.01
C ASP A 13 32.82 10.14 -21.35
N ASP A 14 31.55 10.23 -21.76
CA ASP A 14 30.72 9.06 -22.07
C ASP A 14 29.83 9.33 -23.30
N PRO A 15 30.18 8.78 -24.47
CA PRO A 15 29.41 9.02 -25.70
C PRO A 15 28.00 8.41 -25.67
N GLU A 16 27.72 7.48 -24.75
CA GLU A 16 26.40 6.86 -24.59
C GLU A 16 25.49 7.64 -23.62
N THR A 17 25.99 8.76 -23.06
CA THR A 17 25.27 9.60 -22.11
C THR A 17 25.15 11.03 -22.64
N TRP A 18 24.04 11.68 -22.32
CA TRP A 18 23.71 13.04 -22.69
C TRP A 18 23.42 13.86 -21.45
N LEU A 19 24.01 15.05 -21.40
CA LEU A 19 23.70 16.06 -20.40
C LEU A 19 22.52 16.89 -20.91
N VAL A 20 21.44 16.93 -20.14
CA VAL A 20 20.22 17.67 -20.45
C VAL A 20 19.99 18.71 -19.38
N PHE A 21 20.06 19.97 -19.77
CA PHE A 21 19.78 21.12 -18.92
C PHE A 21 18.37 21.66 -19.21
N GLN A 22 17.61 21.89 -18.15
CA GLN A 22 16.27 22.48 -18.21
C GLN A 22 16.32 23.92 -17.66
N PRO A 23 16.35 24.95 -18.54
CA PRO A 23 16.57 26.34 -18.11
C PRO A 23 15.50 26.88 -17.17
N LYS A 24 14.25 26.40 -17.30
CA LYS A 24 13.11 26.89 -16.54
C LYS A 24 13.24 26.64 -15.02
N ASN A 25 13.89 25.55 -14.62
CA ASN A 25 14.06 25.16 -13.22
C ASN A 25 15.54 24.99 -12.82
N GLY A 26 16.48 25.13 -13.75
CA GLY A 26 17.92 25.08 -13.47
C GLY A 26 18.45 23.66 -13.25
N ASN A 27 17.68 22.62 -13.61
CA ASN A 27 18.09 21.24 -13.39
C ASN A 27 19.00 20.74 -14.51
N LEU A 28 19.98 19.91 -14.14
CA LEU A 28 20.86 19.17 -15.04
C LEU A 28 20.65 17.68 -14.81
N PHE A 29 20.44 16.93 -15.87
CA PHE A 29 20.21 15.49 -15.83
C PHE A 29 21.16 14.78 -16.79
N GLU A 30 21.58 13.57 -16.42
CA GLU A 30 22.23 12.63 -17.33
C GLU A 30 21.18 11.63 -17.84
N VAL A 31 21.12 11.45 -19.15
CA VAL A 31 20.23 10.46 -19.78
C VAL A 31 21.00 9.66 -20.81
N SER A 32 20.60 8.42 -21.07
CA SER A 32 21.26 7.64 -22.13
C SER A 32 20.98 8.23 -23.53
N ALA A 33 21.88 7.95 -24.48
CA ALA A 33 21.73 8.35 -25.87
C ALA A 33 20.41 7.84 -26.48
N LEU A 34 19.95 6.65 -26.07
CA LEU A 34 18.65 6.13 -26.49
C LEU A 34 17.49 6.96 -25.94
N VAL A 35 17.53 7.34 -24.65
CA VAL A 35 16.50 8.18 -24.03
C VAL A 35 16.47 9.56 -24.69
N TRP A 36 17.64 10.15 -24.96
CA TRP A 36 17.73 11.41 -25.69
C TRP A 36 17.16 11.29 -27.10
N LYS A 37 17.52 10.24 -27.84
CA LYS A 37 17.00 9.97 -29.19
C LYS A 37 15.48 9.79 -29.21
N ILE A 38 14.90 9.16 -28.19
CA ILE A 38 13.45 9.07 -27.98
C ILE A 38 12.86 10.46 -27.74
N ALA A 39 13.41 11.22 -26.79
CA ALA A 39 12.97 12.58 -26.50
C ALA A 39 13.05 13.49 -27.74
N GLU A 40 14.08 13.32 -28.57
CA GLU A 40 14.27 14.03 -29.84
C GLU A 40 13.19 13.73 -30.89
N CYS A 41 12.63 12.52 -30.87
CA CYS A 41 11.56 12.12 -31.77
C CYS A 41 10.16 12.54 -31.26
N LEU A 42 10.03 12.95 -30.00
CA LEU A 42 8.78 13.47 -29.45
C LEU A 42 8.56 14.91 -29.93
N ASP A 43 7.67 15.08 -30.89
CA ASP A 43 7.11 16.36 -31.35
C ASP A 43 5.67 16.59 -30.84
N GLY A 44 5.13 15.59 -30.15
CA GLY A 44 3.82 15.55 -29.56
C GLY A 44 2.63 15.33 -30.47
N GLN A 45 2.86 14.93 -31.69
CA GLN A 45 1.84 14.47 -32.63
C GLN A 45 2.10 13.04 -33.11
N ILE A 46 3.34 12.55 -32.94
CA ILE A 46 3.74 11.22 -33.38
C ILE A 46 3.35 10.14 -32.34
N ASP A 47 2.73 9.06 -32.83
CA ASP A 47 2.39 7.86 -32.06
C ASP A 47 3.64 7.15 -31.50
N VAL A 48 3.54 6.59 -30.30
CA VAL A 48 4.66 5.93 -29.60
C VAL A 48 5.28 4.77 -30.41
N ARG A 49 4.52 4.09 -31.27
CA ARG A 49 5.03 3.04 -32.15
C ARG A 49 5.88 3.61 -33.28
N VAL A 50 5.51 4.77 -33.81
CA VAL A 50 6.29 5.46 -34.84
C VAL A 50 7.59 6.01 -34.24
N VAL A 51 7.56 6.48 -32.99
CA VAL A 51 8.79 6.85 -32.26
C VAL A 51 9.68 5.62 -32.03
N ALA A 52 9.11 4.49 -31.63
CA ALA A 52 9.86 3.24 -31.44
C ALA A 52 10.56 2.80 -32.73
N GLU A 53 9.85 2.81 -33.86
CA GLU A 53 10.41 2.48 -35.18
C GLU A 53 11.55 3.42 -35.58
N ARG A 54 11.37 4.74 -35.43
CA ARG A 54 12.40 5.74 -35.78
C ARG A 54 13.65 5.67 -34.92
N THR A 55 13.49 5.30 -33.66
CA THR A 55 14.60 5.26 -32.70
C THR A 55 15.29 3.91 -32.64
N GLY A 56 14.61 2.84 -33.06
CA GLY A 56 15.02 1.45 -32.84
C GLY A 56 14.73 0.94 -31.42
N ALA A 57 13.98 1.70 -30.62
CA ALA A 57 13.60 1.33 -29.26
C ALA A 57 12.40 0.37 -29.26
N LEU A 58 12.22 -0.38 -28.16
CA LEU A 58 10.97 -1.09 -27.91
C LEU A 58 9.86 -0.10 -27.56
N VAL A 59 8.62 -0.39 -27.97
CA VAL A 59 7.45 0.45 -27.66
C VAL A 59 7.29 0.68 -26.14
N GLN A 60 7.61 -0.30 -25.31
CA GLN A 60 7.58 -0.16 -23.84
C GLN A 60 8.62 0.83 -23.33
N GLN A 61 9.83 0.83 -23.88
CA GLN A 61 10.87 1.80 -23.53
C GLN A 61 10.44 3.22 -23.90
N VAL A 62 9.82 3.39 -25.08
CA VAL A 62 9.27 4.70 -25.49
C VAL A 62 8.17 5.16 -24.52
N ARG A 63 7.25 4.27 -24.12
CA ARG A 63 6.19 4.59 -23.15
C ARG A 63 6.76 5.00 -21.79
N GLN A 64 7.77 4.29 -21.31
CA GLN A 64 8.44 4.59 -20.05
C GLN A 64 9.11 5.98 -20.09
N VAL A 65 9.85 6.29 -21.17
CA VAL A 65 10.48 7.60 -21.34
C VAL A 65 9.43 8.73 -21.44
N VAL A 66 8.34 8.52 -22.18
CA VAL A 66 7.25 9.50 -22.25
C VAL A 66 6.65 9.76 -20.85
N LYS A 67 6.39 8.70 -20.08
CA LYS A 67 5.88 8.83 -18.70
C LYS A 67 6.83 9.65 -17.82
N GLN A 68 8.13 9.35 -17.85
CA GLN A 68 9.13 10.09 -17.08
C GLN A 68 9.22 11.57 -17.49
N LEU A 69 9.19 11.88 -18.79
CA LEU A 69 9.20 13.26 -19.27
C LEU A 69 7.92 14.02 -18.90
N GLN A 70 6.77 13.33 -18.80
CA GLN A 70 5.52 13.92 -18.29
C GLN A 70 5.59 14.23 -16.80
N GLU A 71 6.10 13.29 -16.00
CA GLU A 71 6.30 13.46 -14.55
C GLU A 71 7.26 14.62 -14.24
N LEU A 72 8.29 14.80 -15.07
CA LEU A 72 9.23 15.93 -14.99
C LEU A 72 8.66 17.26 -15.54
N GLY A 73 7.41 17.27 -16.02
CA GLY A 73 6.77 18.45 -16.59
C GLY A 73 7.45 18.96 -17.87
N MET A 74 8.19 18.10 -18.59
CA MET A 74 8.93 18.45 -19.80
C MET A 74 8.09 18.37 -21.08
N LEU A 75 6.92 17.73 -21.04
CA LEU A 75 5.96 17.71 -22.15
C LEU A 75 4.79 18.67 -21.88
N VAL A 76 4.59 19.65 -22.77
CA VAL A 76 3.71 20.82 -22.53
C VAL A 76 2.23 20.56 -22.85
N GLU A 77 1.87 19.42 -23.44
CA GLU A 77 0.47 19.03 -23.63
C GLU A 77 0.37 17.51 -23.65
N LYS A 78 -0.64 16.98 -22.95
CA LYS A 78 -0.90 15.55 -22.80
C LYS A 78 -0.99 14.92 -24.19
N ALA A 79 0.06 14.24 -24.65
CA ALA A 79 -0.16 13.13 -25.56
C ALA A 79 -1.19 12.23 -24.87
N GLN A 80 -2.36 12.07 -25.50
CA GLN A 80 -3.19 10.90 -25.26
C GLN A 80 -2.43 9.69 -25.80
N VAL A 81 -1.38 9.30 -25.08
CA VAL A 81 -1.23 7.87 -24.84
C VAL A 81 -2.57 7.47 -24.22
N ASP A 82 -3.19 6.38 -24.67
CA ASP A 82 -4.26 5.73 -23.92
C ASP A 82 -3.65 5.29 -22.58
N LEU A 83 -3.43 6.26 -21.71
CA LEU A 83 -3.10 6.03 -20.33
C LEU A 83 -4.34 5.35 -19.79
N PRO A 84 -4.18 4.23 -19.06
CA PRO A 84 -5.31 3.66 -18.35
C PRO A 84 -6.00 4.77 -17.57
N SER A 85 -7.33 4.73 -17.54
CA SER A 85 -8.12 5.70 -16.78
C SER A 85 -7.49 5.89 -15.40
N PRO A 86 -7.38 7.13 -14.91
CA PRO A 86 -6.77 7.38 -13.60
C PRO A 86 -7.45 6.49 -12.57
N ALA A 87 -6.65 5.95 -11.65
CA ALA A 87 -7.21 5.13 -10.58
C ALA A 87 -8.27 5.96 -9.83
N PRO A 88 -9.42 5.36 -9.51
CA PRO A 88 -10.38 6.03 -8.66
C PRO A 88 -9.72 6.42 -7.33
N GLU A 89 -9.97 7.65 -6.88
CA GLU A 89 -9.39 8.15 -5.62
C GLU A 89 -9.91 7.35 -4.40
N PRO A 90 -9.06 7.11 -3.38
CA PRO A 90 -9.53 6.55 -2.12
C PRO A 90 -10.57 7.49 -1.46
N GLN A 91 -11.42 6.93 -0.61
CA GLN A 91 -12.49 7.71 0.03
C GLN A 91 -12.00 8.57 1.20
N TRP A 92 -11.00 8.08 1.94
CA TRP A 92 -10.41 8.86 3.01
C TRP A 92 -9.53 10.00 2.47
N VAL A 93 -9.31 11.02 3.28
CA VAL A 93 -8.36 12.10 2.97
C VAL A 93 -7.26 12.14 4.01
N ARG A 94 -6.06 12.58 3.65
CA ARG A 94 -5.00 12.84 4.64
C ARG A 94 -5.16 14.26 5.16
N ALA A 95 -5.26 14.41 6.46
CA ALA A 95 -5.32 15.72 7.11
C ALA A 95 -4.43 15.76 8.34
N ALA A 96 -4.09 16.97 8.79
CA ALA A 96 -3.42 17.15 10.07
C ALA A 96 -4.25 16.53 11.19
N VAL A 97 -3.60 15.93 12.18
CA VAL A 97 -4.28 15.33 13.32
C VAL A 97 -5.12 16.43 14.00
N PRO A 98 -6.45 16.27 14.13
CA PRO A 98 -7.29 17.17 14.91
C PRO A 98 -6.80 17.24 16.37
N GLY A 99 -7.30 18.20 17.16
CA GLY A 99 -6.91 18.39 18.56
C GLY A 99 -7.25 17.20 19.49
N GLU A 100 -8.01 17.44 20.55
CA GLU A 100 -8.40 16.35 21.45
C GLU A 100 -9.37 15.39 20.76
N LEU A 101 -8.96 14.12 20.61
CA LEU A 101 -9.74 13.03 20.03
C LEU A 101 -9.95 11.92 21.05
N GLU A 102 -11.11 11.27 21.01
CA GLU A 102 -11.38 10.04 21.76
C GLU A 102 -10.58 8.88 21.14
N LEU A 103 -9.83 8.13 21.93
CA LEU A 103 -9.10 6.97 21.42
C LEU A 103 -10.00 5.73 21.38
N VAL A 104 -10.14 5.14 20.20
CA VAL A 104 -10.81 3.86 19.98
C VAL A 104 -9.76 2.83 19.58
N ILE A 105 -9.31 2.03 20.55
CA ILE A 105 -8.19 1.10 20.37
C ILE A 105 -8.74 -0.32 20.20
N HIS A 106 -8.23 -1.07 19.21
CA HIS A 106 -8.58 -2.48 19.06
C HIS A 106 -8.25 -3.26 20.35
N PRO A 107 -9.19 -4.01 20.96
CA PRO A 107 -9.02 -4.58 22.29
C PRO A 107 -7.88 -5.60 22.39
N ASP A 108 -7.62 -6.32 21.30
CA ASP A 108 -6.52 -7.29 21.20
C ASP A 108 -5.23 -6.72 20.60
N ALA A 109 -5.20 -5.44 20.22
CA ALA A 109 -3.96 -4.88 19.66
C ALA A 109 -2.89 -4.81 20.75
N ALA A 110 -1.76 -5.44 20.49
CA ALA A 110 -0.57 -5.42 21.33
C ALA A 110 0.66 -5.23 20.46
N PHE A 111 1.63 -4.43 20.91
CA PHE A 111 2.81 -4.17 20.10
C PHE A 111 4.00 -3.61 20.87
N THR A 112 5.14 -4.27 20.80
CA THR A 112 6.44 -3.73 21.19
C THR A 112 7.42 -4.02 20.07
N CYS A 113 8.13 -3.00 19.61
CA CYS A 113 9.18 -3.21 18.63
C CYS A 113 10.36 -3.89 19.30
N LEU A 114 10.75 -5.06 18.81
CA LEU A 114 11.97 -5.76 19.26
C LEU A 114 13.20 -5.45 18.39
N GLY A 115 13.07 -4.54 17.42
CA GLY A 115 14.16 -4.17 16.53
C GLY A 115 14.60 -5.28 15.56
N VAL A 116 13.82 -6.33 15.34
CA VAL A 116 14.19 -7.49 14.49
C VAL A 116 14.19 -7.25 12.97
N GLY A 117 13.90 -6.03 12.54
CA GLY A 117 14.06 -5.61 11.15
C GLY A 117 13.17 -6.29 10.10
N THR A 118 12.12 -7.04 10.48
CA THR A 118 11.21 -7.69 9.51
C THR A 118 10.56 -6.70 8.55
N CYS A 119 10.33 -5.46 8.98
CA CYS A 119 9.77 -4.39 8.16
C CYS A 119 10.82 -3.63 7.33
N CYS A 120 12.12 -3.88 7.54
CA CYS A 120 13.21 -3.09 6.96
C CYS A 120 13.76 -3.63 5.63
N GLU A 121 13.22 -4.75 5.13
CA GLU A 121 13.79 -5.49 3.99
C GLU A 121 13.20 -5.17 2.62
N ARG A 122 12.06 -4.48 2.56
CA ARG A 122 11.48 -4.07 1.27
C ARG A 122 11.77 -2.58 1.02
N ALA A 123 11.73 -2.17 -0.23
CA ALA A 123 11.90 -0.77 -0.64
C ALA A 123 10.62 0.02 -0.30
N TYR A 124 10.49 0.45 0.96
CA TYR A 124 9.40 1.34 1.36
C TYR A 124 9.83 2.78 1.24
N VAL A 125 8.93 3.63 0.78
CA VAL A 125 9.10 5.06 0.97
C VAL A 125 8.93 5.38 2.45
N ILE A 126 10.03 5.49 3.20
CA ILE A 126 10.04 5.91 4.59
C ILE A 126 10.36 7.39 4.61
N GLY A 127 9.33 8.22 4.81
CA GLY A 127 9.52 9.66 4.94
C GLY A 127 10.42 10.02 6.11
N VAL A 128 11.36 10.94 5.88
CA VAL A 128 12.30 11.48 6.86
C VAL A 128 12.05 12.99 6.95
N ARG A 129 11.81 13.50 8.15
CA ARG A 129 11.71 14.96 8.34
C ARG A 129 13.09 15.59 8.20
N GLU A 130 13.15 16.82 7.72
CA GLU A 130 14.42 17.51 7.46
C GLU A 130 15.33 17.54 8.70
N GLU A 131 14.77 17.78 9.87
CA GLU A 131 15.47 17.79 11.15
C GLU A 131 16.09 16.42 11.54
N GLN A 132 15.61 15.32 10.96
CA GLN A 132 16.10 13.96 11.23
C GLN A 132 17.25 13.54 10.30
N VAL A 133 17.48 14.29 9.21
CA VAL A 133 18.50 13.96 8.19
C VAL A 133 19.91 13.99 8.78
N ALA A 134 20.26 15.05 9.52
CA ALA A 134 21.62 15.20 10.06
C ALA A 134 21.97 14.12 11.11
N PRO A 135 21.12 13.82 12.12
CA PRO A 135 21.33 12.69 13.03
C PRO A 135 21.48 11.36 12.28
N MET A 136 20.64 11.10 11.29
CA MET A 136 20.67 9.87 10.51
C MET A 136 21.97 9.69 9.71
N ARG A 137 22.43 10.75 9.03
CA ARG A 137 23.73 10.75 8.32
C ARG A 137 24.91 10.58 9.26
N ALA A 138 24.89 11.22 10.44
CA ALA A 138 25.93 11.05 11.43
C ALA A 138 26.01 9.59 11.93
N GLU A 139 24.86 8.97 12.17
CA GLU A 139 24.78 7.59 12.62
C GLU A 139 25.18 6.60 11.51
N ALA A 140 24.83 6.88 10.25
CA ALA A 140 25.31 6.11 9.10
C ALA A 140 26.85 6.14 9.02
N ARG A 141 27.47 7.32 9.12
CA ARG A 141 28.95 7.41 9.15
C ARG A 141 29.56 6.62 10.30
N ARG A 142 28.94 6.66 11.48
CA ARG A 142 29.41 5.91 12.66
C ARG A 142 29.31 4.39 12.47
N LEU A 143 28.21 3.90 11.90
CA LEU A 143 27.92 2.47 11.76
C LEU A 143 28.49 1.83 10.49
N LEU A 144 28.63 2.60 9.42
CA LEU A 144 28.95 2.14 8.07
C LEU A 144 30.29 2.69 7.55
N GLY A 145 30.83 3.73 8.20
CA GLY A 145 32.06 4.42 7.81
C GLY A 145 31.81 5.69 6.99
N GLU A 146 32.84 6.55 6.89
CA GLU A 146 32.80 7.83 6.15
C GLU A 146 32.52 7.67 4.65
N ALA A 147 32.90 6.53 4.08
CA ALA A 147 32.67 6.22 2.66
C ALA A 147 31.29 5.59 2.38
N ALA A 148 30.41 5.51 3.38
CA ALA A 148 29.08 4.95 3.20
C ALA A 148 28.22 5.85 2.30
N ARG A 149 27.36 5.21 1.49
CA ARG A 149 26.29 5.89 0.75
C ARG A 149 25.41 6.70 1.71
N ASP A 150 24.95 7.87 1.26
CA ASP A 150 24.02 8.70 2.02
C ASP A 150 22.75 7.88 2.33
N PRO A 151 22.36 7.72 3.61
CA PRO A 151 21.18 6.93 3.96
C PRO A 151 19.86 7.59 3.55
N VAL A 152 19.87 8.86 3.14
CA VAL A 152 18.67 9.57 2.71
C VAL A 152 18.79 10.06 1.26
N THR A 153 17.65 10.10 0.58
CA THR A 153 17.54 10.68 -0.77
C THR A 153 16.35 11.64 -0.83
N LEU A 154 16.35 12.51 -1.85
CA LEU A 154 15.25 13.41 -2.12
C LEU A 154 14.15 12.67 -2.90
N TRP A 155 12.90 12.90 -2.51
CA TRP A 155 11.73 12.35 -3.17
C TRP A 155 10.71 13.44 -3.47
N PRO A 156 10.08 13.46 -4.66
CA PRO A 156 9.01 14.42 -4.95
C PRO A 156 7.88 14.26 -3.94
N ALA A 157 7.42 15.37 -3.34
CA ALA A 157 6.25 15.32 -2.49
C ALA A 157 5.02 14.88 -3.31
N GLU A 158 4.15 14.04 -2.73
CA GLU A 158 2.92 13.54 -3.38
C GLU A 158 2.03 14.67 -3.95
N SER A 159 2.09 15.87 -3.36
CA SER A 159 1.34 17.05 -3.80
C SER A 159 1.97 17.80 -4.97
N GLY A 160 3.16 17.41 -5.43
CA GLY A 160 3.96 18.14 -6.42
C GLY A 160 4.50 19.50 -5.94
N ALA A 161 4.30 19.84 -4.66
CA ALA A 161 4.62 21.16 -4.11
C ALA A 161 6.11 21.36 -3.76
N GLY A 162 6.95 20.32 -3.88
CA GLY A 162 8.37 20.39 -3.53
C GLY A 162 9.00 19.00 -3.38
N TRP A 163 10.19 18.96 -2.77
CA TRP A 163 10.93 17.75 -2.45
C TRP A 163 10.87 17.49 -0.94
N GLY A 164 10.76 16.22 -0.56
CA GLY A 164 10.96 15.74 0.81
C GLY A 164 12.16 14.81 0.89
N TYR A 165 12.51 14.37 2.10
CA TYR A 165 13.52 13.34 2.32
C TYR A 165 12.87 11.99 2.57
N ILE A 166 13.49 10.94 2.06
CA ILE A 166 13.12 9.56 2.35
C ILE A 166 14.38 8.77 2.75
N LEU A 167 14.20 7.70 3.50
CA LEU A 167 15.25 6.73 3.72
C LEU A 167 15.49 5.96 2.42
N ASP A 168 16.74 5.94 1.97
CA ASP A 168 17.17 5.16 0.82
C ASP A 168 17.26 3.68 1.22
N ASN A 169 16.27 2.88 0.80
CA ASN A 169 16.16 1.47 1.17
C ASN A 169 15.86 0.56 -0.02
N ASP A 170 16.23 0.97 -1.24
CA ASP A 170 15.99 0.22 -2.47
C ASP A 170 16.59 -1.21 -2.40
N GLU A 171 17.81 -1.33 -1.87
CA GLU A 171 18.49 -2.61 -1.65
C GLU A 171 18.24 -3.19 -0.23
N GLY A 172 17.27 -2.63 0.49
CA GLY A 172 17.02 -2.84 1.91
C GLY A 172 17.54 -1.71 2.78
N CYS A 173 17.06 -1.64 4.03
CA CYS A 173 17.44 -0.56 4.94
C CYS A 173 18.96 -0.57 5.24
N PRO A 174 19.68 0.56 5.08
CA PRO A 174 21.13 0.62 5.27
C PRO A 174 21.53 0.40 6.75
N PHE A 175 20.60 0.61 7.67
CA PHE A 175 20.79 0.41 9.10
C PHE A 175 20.50 -1.02 9.57
N LEU A 176 20.04 -1.90 8.68
CA LEU A 176 19.82 -3.30 9.00
C LEU A 176 21.18 -4.00 9.22
N GLY A 177 21.32 -4.69 10.34
CA GLY A 177 22.49 -5.50 10.66
C GLY A 177 22.54 -6.80 9.87
N LYS A 178 23.68 -7.50 9.92
CA LYS A 178 23.83 -8.85 9.31
C LYS A 178 22.95 -9.90 9.98
N ASP A 179 22.59 -9.65 11.23
CA ASP A 179 21.63 -10.40 12.04
C ASP A 179 20.18 -9.97 11.81
N HIS A 180 19.94 -9.01 10.90
CA HIS A 180 18.66 -8.37 10.66
C HIS A 180 18.14 -7.50 11.83
N GLY A 181 18.99 -7.19 12.82
CA GLY A 181 18.66 -6.21 13.84
C GLY A 181 18.72 -4.78 13.29
N CYS A 182 17.75 -3.93 13.65
CA CYS A 182 17.78 -2.51 13.36
C CYS A 182 18.82 -1.84 14.28
N ARG A 183 19.94 -1.39 13.70
CA ARG A 183 21.07 -0.82 14.46
C ARG A 183 20.83 0.60 15.00
N ILE A 184 19.77 1.25 14.53
CA ILE A 184 19.34 2.58 14.99
C ILE A 184 18.05 2.51 15.81
N HIS A 185 17.64 1.32 16.23
CA HIS A 185 16.41 1.18 17.00
C HIS A 185 16.51 1.94 18.33
N GLY A 186 15.57 2.87 18.55
CA GLY A 186 15.53 3.69 19.77
C GLY A 186 16.62 4.76 19.89
N THR A 187 17.40 5.01 18.84
CA THR A 187 18.37 6.12 18.80
C THR A 187 17.73 7.38 18.22
N GLU A 188 18.40 8.54 18.34
CA GLU A 188 17.94 9.79 17.71
C GLU A 188 17.90 9.72 16.17
N ALA A 189 18.67 8.80 15.57
CA ALA A 189 18.64 8.56 14.14
C ALA A 189 17.42 7.74 13.68
N HIS A 190 16.64 7.18 14.62
CA HIS A 190 15.44 6.43 14.31
C HIS A 190 14.37 7.37 13.72
N PRO A 191 13.94 7.19 12.46
CA PRO A 191 13.00 8.11 11.85
C PRO A 191 11.63 8.02 12.53
N ASP A 192 10.91 9.13 12.50
CA ASP A 192 9.57 9.25 13.06
C ASP A 192 8.62 8.22 12.45
N ALA A 193 8.68 8.04 11.13
CA ALA A 193 7.88 7.04 10.42
C ALA A 193 8.07 5.62 10.99
N CYS A 194 9.29 5.24 11.37
CA CYS A 194 9.56 3.95 12.03
C CYS A 194 9.11 3.91 13.50
N SER A 195 9.04 5.06 14.17
CA SER A 195 8.50 5.18 15.53
C SER A 195 6.97 5.13 15.57
N VAL A 196 6.30 5.56 14.49
CA VAL A 196 4.85 5.45 14.31
C VAL A 196 4.49 4.01 13.91
N PHE A 197 5.23 3.42 12.97
CA PHE A 197 5.00 2.06 12.51
C PHE A 197 5.17 1.03 13.64
N PRO A 198 4.33 -0.01 13.71
CA PRO A 198 3.21 -0.39 12.84
C PRO A 198 1.86 0.15 13.29
N MET A 199 1.79 1.16 14.15
CA MET A 199 0.49 1.69 14.57
C MET A 199 -0.25 2.25 13.36
N THR A 200 -1.51 1.87 13.23
CA THR A 200 -2.43 2.44 12.24
C THR A 200 -3.34 3.44 12.94
N TYR A 201 -3.61 4.54 12.25
CA TYR A 201 -4.46 5.61 12.74
C TYR A 201 -5.52 5.92 11.68
N ALA A 202 -6.75 6.13 12.10
CA ALA A 202 -7.81 6.68 11.26
C ALA A 202 -8.71 7.58 12.11
N VAL A 203 -9.04 8.76 11.62
CA VAL A 203 -9.98 9.67 12.28
C VAL A 203 -11.38 9.43 11.74
N VAL A 204 -12.34 9.29 12.64
CA VAL A 204 -13.77 9.14 12.35
C VAL A 204 -14.53 10.09 13.27
N GLY A 205 -15.06 11.19 12.73
CA GLY A 205 -15.70 12.21 13.55
C GLY A 205 -14.75 12.76 14.61
N HIS A 206 -15.08 12.52 15.88
CA HIS A 206 -14.29 12.92 17.05
C HIS A 206 -13.40 11.80 17.62
N GLN A 207 -13.32 10.66 16.92
CA GLN A 207 -12.60 9.47 17.36
C GLN A 207 -11.33 9.27 16.54
N LEU A 208 -10.27 8.83 17.21
CA LEU A 208 -9.05 8.30 16.61
C LEU A 208 -9.04 6.79 16.81
N VAL A 209 -9.31 6.07 15.73
CA VAL A 209 -9.24 4.61 15.68
C VAL A 209 -7.78 4.19 15.57
N VAL A 210 -7.34 3.30 16.47
CA VAL A 210 -5.96 2.84 16.58
C VAL A 210 -5.88 1.32 16.51
N GLY A 211 -4.98 0.81 15.67
CA GLY A 211 -4.65 -0.61 15.60
C GLY A 211 -3.20 -0.87 15.24
N VAL A 212 -2.92 -2.08 14.77
CA VAL A 212 -1.58 -2.55 14.43
C VAL A 212 -1.58 -3.13 13.03
N ASN A 213 -0.62 -2.70 12.22
CA ASN A 213 -0.42 -3.20 10.87
C ASN A 213 0.23 -4.60 10.90
N HIS A 214 -0.32 -5.53 10.12
CA HIS A 214 0.22 -6.87 9.94
C HIS A 214 1.52 -6.89 9.14
N ARG A 215 2.02 -5.80 8.61
CA ARG A 215 3.31 -5.78 7.92
C ARG A 215 4.50 -5.93 8.88
N CYS A 216 4.32 -5.60 10.16
CA CYS A 216 5.34 -5.84 11.18
C CYS A 216 5.23 -7.26 11.74
N GLY A 217 6.35 -7.98 11.83
CA GLY A 217 6.43 -9.24 12.55
C GLY A 217 5.95 -9.08 13.99
N CYS A 218 6.60 -8.19 14.77
CA CYS A 218 6.24 -7.94 16.18
C CYS A 218 4.78 -7.53 16.38
N GLY A 219 4.22 -6.72 15.46
CA GLY A 219 2.84 -6.28 15.50
C GLY A 219 1.86 -7.42 15.27
N ALA A 220 2.05 -8.20 14.21
CA ALA A 220 1.21 -9.37 13.98
C ALA A 220 1.35 -10.40 15.12
N GLY A 221 2.55 -10.61 15.65
CA GLY A 221 2.76 -11.50 16.79
C GLY A 221 2.10 -11.06 18.09
N GLY A 222 1.51 -9.86 18.15
CA GLY A 222 0.90 -9.33 19.37
C GLY A 222 1.92 -9.17 20.50
N ILE A 223 3.17 -8.84 20.17
CA ILE A 223 4.26 -8.83 21.14
C ILE A 223 4.11 -7.68 22.14
N GLY A 224 4.26 -7.96 23.42
CA GLY A 224 4.29 -6.97 24.50
C GLY A 224 2.90 -6.58 25.03
N PRO A 225 2.80 -5.47 25.79
CA PRO A 225 1.53 -5.07 26.41
C PRO A 225 0.52 -4.58 25.39
N ARG A 226 -0.76 -4.67 25.77
CA ARG A 226 -1.87 -4.21 24.95
C ARG A 226 -1.77 -2.70 24.73
N LEU A 227 -2.28 -2.22 23.61
CA LEU A 227 -2.20 -0.81 23.25
C LEU A 227 -2.98 0.09 24.22
N TRP A 228 -4.11 -0.39 24.74
CA TRP A 228 -4.89 0.37 25.70
C TRP A 228 -4.15 0.58 27.04
N ASP A 229 -3.13 -0.23 27.37
CA ASP A 229 -2.27 -0.01 28.56
C ASP A 229 -1.35 1.21 28.37
N ARG A 230 -1.21 1.69 27.13
CA ARG A 230 -0.14 2.59 26.70
C ARG A 230 -0.64 3.77 25.90
N VAL A 231 -1.79 4.31 26.32
CA VAL A 231 -2.41 5.51 25.74
C VAL A 231 -1.42 6.66 25.57
N ASP A 232 -0.58 6.94 26.58
CA ASP A 232 0.40 8.02 26.49
C ASP A 232 1.48 7.76 25.44
N GLU A 233 1.87 6.49 25.25
CA GLU A 233 2.80 6.11 24.19
C GLU A 233 2.19 6.32 22.80
N ILE A 234 0.92 5.93 22.62
CA ILE A 234 0.16 6.14 21.37
C ILE A 234 0.09 7.63 21.06
N LYS A 235 -0.29 8.46 22.04
CA LYS A 235 -0.35 9.92 21.86
C LYS A 235 1.01 10.51 21.49
N ARG A 236 2.10 10.07 22.14
CA ARG A 236 3.46 10.49 21.77
C ARG A 236 3.80 10.09 20.34
N ARG A 237 3.55 8.84 19.94
CA ARG A 237 3.81 8.36 18.58
C ARG A 237 2.96 9.10 17.53
N LEU A 238 1.72 9.45 17.85
CA LEU A 238 0.86 10.23 16.97
C LEU A 238 1.47 11.60 16.63
N THR A 239 2.22 12.22 17.55
CA THR A 239 2.93 13.50 17.27
C THR A 239 4.01 13.38 16.19
N CYS A 240 4.50 12.17 15.94
CA CYS A 240 5.44 11.87 14.86
C CYS A 240 4.74 11.66 13.49
N SER A 241 3.41 11.63 13.47
CA SER A 241 2.59 11.49 12.27
C SER A 241 1.93 12.84 11.92
N PRO A 242 2.51 13.65 11.02
CA PRO A 242 1.98 14.98 10.72
C PRO A 242 0.59 14.92 10.06
N TYR A 243 0.26 13.80 9.42
CA TYR A 243 -1.02 13.58 8.77
C TYR A 243 -1.56 12.21 9.10
N VAL A 244 -2.87 12.11 9.28
CA VAL A 244 -3.59 10.85 9.46
C VAL A 244 -4.72 10.75 8.44
N PRO A 245 -5.10 9.53 8.05
CA PRO A 245 -6.31 9.32 7.29
C PRO A 245 -7.55 9.77 8.07
N VAL A 246 -8.46 10.46 7.39
CA VAL A 246 -9.73 10.95 7.91
C VAL A 246 -10.85 10.40 7.06
N VAL A 247 -11.77 9.69 7.69
CA VAL A 247 -12.99 9.19 7.05
C VAL A 247 -13.92 10.39 6.81
N PRO A 248 -14.40 10.60 5.57
CA PRO A 248 -15.27 11.73 5.27
C PRO A 248 -16.65 11.54 5.92
N PRO A 249 -17.40 12.64 6.18
CA PRO A 249 -18.74 12.54 6.76
C PRO A 249 -19.73 11.72 5.93
N VAL A 250 -19.51 11.67 4.61
CA VAL A 250 -20.31 10.88 3.66
C VAL A 250 -19.38 10.01 2.84
N VAL A 251 -19.71 8.73 2.75
CA VAL A 251 -18.91 7.70 2.08
C VAL A 251 -19.74 7.01 1.00
N ARG A 252 -19.08 6.60 -0.09
CA ARG A 252 -19.70 5.87 -1.19
C ARG A 252 -19.75 4.38 -0.87
N VAL A 253 -20.95 3.86 -0.75
CA VAL A 253 -21.14 2.41 -0.58
C VAL A 253 -20.93 1.72 -1.93
N ASP A 254 -21.57 2.25 -2.96
CA ASP A 254 -21.42 1.88 -4.37
C ASP A 254 -21.50 3.15 -5.24
N GLU A 255 -21.72 3.01 -6.54
CA GLU A 255 -21.86 4.15 -7.47
C GLU A 255 -23.15 4.97 -7.27
N ALA A 256 -24.19 4.37 -6.70
CA ALA A 256 -25.52 4.97 -6.59
C ALA A 256 -25.88 5.36 -5.14
N SER A 257 -25.17 4.81 -4.15
CA SER A 257 -25.57 4.83 -2.76
C SER A 257 -24.45 5.42 -1.88
N THR A 258 -24.85 6.26 -0.93
CA THR A 258 -23.96 6.85 0.07
C THR A 258 -24.49 6.62 1.47
N LEU A 259 -23.59 6.63 2.45
CA LEU A 259 -23.91 6.53 3.88
C LEU A 259 -23.08 7.51 4.69
N GLY A 260 -23.47 7.75 5.94
CA GLY A 260 -22.63 8.49 6.89
C GLY A 260 -21.35 7.72 7.19
N GLY A 261 -20.20 8.40 7.12
CA GLY A 261 -18.89 7.77 7.33
C GLY A 261 -18.72 7.16 8.72
N GLU A 262 -19.25 7.82 9.75
CA GLU A 262 -19.25 7.30 11.13
C GLU A 262 -20.05 6.01 11.26
N ALA A 263 -21.25 5.96 10.66
CA ALA A 263 -22.10 4.77 10.67
C ALA A 263 -21.44 3.58 9.95
N VAL A 264 -20.77 3.83 8.82
CA VAL A 264 -20.03 2.77 8.11
C VAL A 264 -18.84 2.30 8.94
N ALA A 265 -18.08 3.21 9.53
CA ALA A 265 -16.96 2.85 10.40
C ALA A 265 -17.42 2.01 11.60
N GLU A 266 -18.54 2.38 12.23
CA GLU A 266 -19.16 1.61 13.31
C GLU A 266 -19.52 0.19 12.87
N VAL A 267 -20.17 0.01 11.71
CA VAL A 267 -20.49 -1.33 11.17
C VAL A 267 -19.23 -2.17 10.97
N LEU A 268 -18.16 -1.60 10.39
CA LEU A 268 -16.89 -2.30 10.16
C LEU A 268 -16.22 -2.69 11.49
N MET A 269 -16.16 -1.78 12.45
CA MET A 269 -15.58 -2.03 13.77
C MET A 269 -16.38 -3.06 14.56
N GLN A 270 -17.71 -2.94 14.61
CA GLN A 270 -18.56 -3.89 15.32
C GLN A 270 -18.47 -5.30 14.75
N ALA A 271 -18.39 -5.45 13.42
CA ALA A 271 -18.17 -6.74 12.78
C ALA A 271 -16.80 -7.34 13.15
N ALA A 272 -15.76 -6.50 13.25
CA ALA A 272 -14.44 -6.93 13.69
C ALA A 272 -14.40 -7.37 15.17
N LEU A 273 -15.26 -6.83 16.02
CA LEU A 273 -15.28 -7.11 17.45
C LEU A 273 -16.19 -8.27 17.88
N GLN A 274 -16.80 -9.00 16.95
CA GLN A 274 -17.72 -10.06 17.33
C GLN A 274 -16.99 -11.23 18.04
N PRO A 275 -17.57 -11.84 19.09
CA PRO A 275 -16.87 -12.87 19.89
C PRO A 275 -16.43 -14.12 19.14
N TRP A 276 -17.09 -14.44 18.02
CA TRP A 276 -16.80 -15.61 17.20
C TRP A 276 -15.60 -15.42 16.26
N VAL A 277 -14.99 -14.23 16.25
CA VAL A 277 -13.98 -13.81 15.26
C VAL A 277 -12.63 -14.53 15.37
N LEU A 278 -12.40 -15.42 16.34
CA LEU A 278 -11.10 -16.08 16.50
C LEU A 278 -11.13 -17.61 16.56
N HIS A 279 -12.30 -18.24 16.55
CA HIS A 279 -12.39 -19.68 16.89
C HIS A 279 -13.01 -20.57 15.82
N GLU A 280 -13.48 -20.00 14.71
CA GLU A 280 -14.10 -20.79 13.63
C GLU A 280 -13.37 -20.60 12.29
N PRO A 281 -13.10 -21.66 11.51
CA PRO A 281 -12.44 -21.54 10.21
C PRO A 281 -13.16 -20.64 9.20
N GLU A 282 -14.49 -20.61 9.24
CA GLU A 282 -15.35 -19.79 8.36
C GLU A 282 -15.46 -18.33 8.78
N THR A 283 -14.78 -17.96 9.87
CA THR A 283 -14.88 -16.63 10.46
C THR A 283 -14.66 -15.48 9.47
N PRO A 284 -13.61 -15.48 8.61
CA PRO A 284 -13.37 -14.36 7.69
C PRO A 284 -14.58 -14.08 6.79
N TRP A 285 -15.18 -15.13 6.25
CA TRP A 285 -16.34 -15.04 5.37
C TRP A 285 -17.60 -14.61 6.12
N ARG A 286 -17.81 -15.13 7.32
CA ARG A 286 -18.95 -14.73 8.16
C ARG A 286 -18.85 -13.26 8.58
N MET A 287 -17.65 -12.76 8.89
CA MET A 287 -17.42 -11.33 9.18
C MET A 287 -17.82 -10.47 7.99
N LEU A 288 -17.31 -10.83 6.81
CA LEU A 288 -17.61 -10.11 5.58
C LEU A 288 -19.10 -10.14 5.27
N ARG A 289 -19.77 -11.27 5.50
CA ARG A 289 -21.22 -11.41 5.31
C ARG A 289 -21.99 -10.51 6.23
N GLN A 290 -21.65 -10.48 7.51
CA GLN A 290 -22.30 -9.61 8.48
C GLN A 290 -22.15 -8.13 8.09
N VAL A 291 -20.95 -7.70 7.67
CA VAL A 291 -20.72 -6.35 7.16
C VAL A 291 -21.66 -6.05 5.99
N VAL A 292 -21.71 -6.93 5.00
CA VAL A 292 -22.54 -6.71 3.80
C VAL A 292 -24.04 -6.66 4.15
N VAL A 293 -24.53 -7.56 5.01
CA VAL A 293 -25.93 -7.55 5.47
C VAL A 293 -26.26 -6.23 6.18
N ASN A 294 -25.44 -5.82 7.15
CA ASN A 294 -25.66 -4.59 7.91
C ASN A 294 -25.66 -3.35 6.99
N LEU A 295 -24.81 -3.34 5.96
CA LEU A 295 -24.77 -2.25 4.99
C LEU A 295 -26.00 -2.21 4.10
N LEU A 296 -26.49 -3.37 3.64
CA LEU A 296 -27.71 -3.48 2.84
C LEU A 296 -28.92 -2.98 3.62
N GLU A 297 -29.05 -3.39 4.88
CA GLU A 297 -30.09 -2.89 5.79
C GLU A 297 -29.99 -1.37 5.97
N ALA A 298 -28.79 -0.83 6.19
CA ALA A 298 -28.57 0.60 6.37
C ALA A 298 -28.93 1.45 5.13
N ILE A 299 -28.80 0.91 3.92
CA ILE A 299 -29.23 1.59 2.68
C ILE A 299 -30.68 1.24 2.28
N GLY A 300 -31.44 0.56 3.14
CA GLY A 300 -32.84 0.22 2.91
C GLY A 300 -33.07 -0.83 1.82
N ARG A 301 -32.08 -1.69 1.55
CA ARG A 301 -32.20 -2.80 0.59
C ARG A 301 -32.36 -4.12 1.34
N GLY A 302 -33.45 -4.83 1.09
CA GLY A 302 -33.70 -6.14 1.68
C GLY A 302 -32.77 -7.22 1.12
N PRO A 303 -32.48 -8.30 1.87
CA PRO A 303 -31.52 -9.33 1.49
C PRO A 303 -32.00 -10.32 0.40
N GLU A 304 -33.22 -10.18 -0.14
CA GLU A 304 -33.92 -11.24 -0.88
C GLU A 304 -33.62 -11.35 -2.40
N ALA A 305 -32.53 -10.78 -2.92
CA ALA A 305 -32.19 -10.90 -4.33
C ALA A 305 -30.74 -11.39 -4.53
N SER A 306 -30.52 -12.69 -4.75
CA SER A 306 -29.22 -13.18 -5.19
C SER A 306 -29.31 -14.45 -6.04
N VAL A 307 -29.20 -14.32 -7.37
CA VAL A 307 -28.99 -15.46 -8.28
C VAL A 307 -27.92 -15.08 -9.30
N GLY A 308 -26.83 -15.85 -9.40
CA GLY A 308 -25.87 -15.77 -10.51
C GLY A 308 -24.39 -15.52 -10.18
N VAL A 309 -23.91 -15.89 -8.99
CA VAL A 309 -22.62 -15.40 -8.47
C VAL A 309 -21.40 -16.34 -8.60
N PRO A 310 -21.52 -17.67 -8.50
CA PRO A 310 -20.38 -18.57 -8.72
C PRO A 310 -19.75 -18.45 -10.11
N ALA A 311 -20.57 -18.18 -11.15
CA ALA A 311 -20.09 -17.93 -12.51
C ALA A 311 -19.29 -16.61 -12.61
N TYR A 312 -19.62 -15.61 -11.79
CA TYR A 312 -18.91 -14.34 -11.72
C TYR A 312 -17.55 -14.50 -11.05
N LEU A 313 -17.43 -15.26 -9.95
CA LEU A 313 -16.12 -15.57 -9.35
C LEU A 313 -15.23 -16.36 -10.29
N ALA A 314 -15.77 -17.34 -11.01
CA ALA A 314 -15.00 -18.06 -12.02
C ALA A 314 -14.50 -17.10 -13.11
N ALA A 315 -15.33 -16.16 -13.57
CA ALA A 315 -14.96 -15.15 -14.56
C ALA A 315 -13.96 -14.11 -14.02
N GLN A 316 -14.08 -13.67 -12.77
CA GLN A 316 -13.12 -12.75 -12.13
C GLN A 316 -11.81 -13.44 -11.80
N ARG A 317 -11.83 -14.70 -11.34
CA ARG A 317 -10.64 -15.51 -11.13
C ARG A 317 -9.89 -15.73 -12.44
N VAL A 318 -10.60 -15.96 -13.56
CA VAL A 318 -10.01 -16.05 -14.91
C VAL A 318 -9.53 -14.67 -15.42
N ARG A 319 -10.22 -13.57 -15.14
CA ARG A 319 -9.76 -12.22 -15.52
C ARG A 319 -8.57 -11.75 -14.70
N LEU A 320 -8.58 -11.95 -13.39
CA LEU A 320 -7.43 -11.74 -12.52
C LEU A 320 -6.28 -12.63 -13.01
N ALA A 321 -6.56 -13.89 -13.37
CA ALA A 321 -5.64 -14.80 -14.07
C ALA A 321 -5.39 -14.49 -15.56
N GLY A 322 -5.89 -13.36 -16.08
CA GLY A 322 -5.58 -12.81 -17.40
C GLY A 322 -4.78 -11.51 -17.29
N PHE A 323 -5.00 -10.75 -16.21
CA PHE A 323 -4.07 -9.73 -15.72
C PHE A 323 -2.74 -10.35 -15.26
N THR A 324 -2.70 -11.67 -15.02
CA THR A 324 -1.49 -12.40 -14.61
C THR A 324 -0.41 -12.56 -15.69
N ASP A 325 -0.66 -12.14 -16.93
CA ASP A 325 0.40 -12.05 -17.94
C ASP A 325 1.39 -10.89 -17.66
N ASP A 326 1.04 -10.00 -16.73
CA ASP A 326 2.01 -9.12 -16.06
C ASP A 326 2.64 -9.91 -14.89
N LEU A 327 3.83 -10.48 -15.16
CA LEU A 327 4.55 -11.44 -14.30
C LEU A 327 4.78 -10.97 -12.86
N GLU A 328 4.71 -9.68 -12.60
CA GLU A 328 4.95 -9.07 -11.30
C GLU A 328 3.72 -9.18 -10.39
N LEU A 329 2.54 -8.78 -10.86
CA LEU A 329 1.30 -8.83 -10.08
C LEU A 329 0.82 -10.28 -9.88
N SER A 330 1.12 -11.20 -10.80
CA SER A 330 0.83 -12.62 -10.68
C SER A 330 1.74 -13.36 -9.72
N GLY A 331 3.04 -13.07 -9.71
CA GLY A 331 3.95 -13.56 -8.68
C GLY A 331 3.58 -13.07 -7.27
N ILE A 332 2.97 -11.88 -7.21
CA ILE A 332 2.52 -11.19 -5.99
C ILE A 332 1.14 -11.72 -5.52
N LEU A 333 0.13 -11.81 -6.38
CA LEU A 333 -1.23 -12.26 -6.06
C LEU A 333 -1.37 -13.78 -5.95
N LEU A 334 -0.64 -14.55 -6.76
CA LEU A 334 -0.64 -16.03 -6.73
C LEU A 334 0.52 -16.61 -5.94
N ALA A 335 1.33 -15.76 -5.30
CA ALA A 335 2.41 -16.09 -4.36
C ALA A 335 2.90 -17.53 -4.48
N ARG A 336 3.55 -17.88 -5.61
CA ARG A 336 4.54 -18.95 -5.54
C ARG A 336 5.56 -18.45 -4.53
N THR A 337 5.63 -19.15 -3.41
CA THR A 337 6.50 -18.92 -2.24
C THR A 337 7.63 -17.93 -2.49
N PRO A 338 7.82 -16.89 -1.64
CA PRO A 338 9.00 -16.06 -1.70
C PRO A 338 10.23 -16.96 -1.85
N LYS A 339 11.19 -16.59 -2.71
CA LYS A 339 12.44 -17.34 -2.91
C LYS A 339 13.22 -17.63 -1.60
N ASP A 340 12.80 -17.01 -0.49
CA ASP A 340 13.41 -17.04 0.84
C ASP A 340 12.45 -17.48 1.98
N THR A 341 11.54 -18.45 1.76
CA THR A 341 10.66 -19.00 2.84
C THR A 341 11.44 -19.39 4.10
N ALA A 342 12.66 -19.93 3.96
CA ALA A 342 13.53 -20.28 5.09
C ALA A 342 14.01 -19.05 5.88
N LYS A 343 14.36 -17.96 5.19
CA LYS A 343 14.79 -16.69 5.80
C LYS A 343 13.65 -16.05 6.60
N ASN A 344 12.45 -16.01 6.02
CA ASN A 344 11.25 -15.50 6.67
C ASN A 344 10.86 -16.35 7.88
N ARG A 345 10.93 -17.69 7.75
CA ARG A 345 10.67 -18.62 8.86
C ARG A 345 11.58 -18.36 10.05
N ARG A 346 12.89 -18.24 9.82
CA ARG A 346 13.85 -17.98 10.91
C ARG A 346 13.50 -16.69 11.68
N ARG A 347 13.16 -15.62 10.98
CA ARG A 347 12.88 -14.32 11.61
C ARG A 347 11.58 -14.27 12.37
N LEU A 348 10.55 -14.91 11.82
CA LEU A 348 9.29 -15.04 12.53
C LEU A 348 9.53 -15.84 13.81
N ALA A 349 10.32 -16.91 13.76
CA ALA A 349 10.75 -17.63 14.96
C ALA A 349 11.57 -16.74 15.93
N ASP A 350 12.44 -15.84 15.44
CA ASP A 350 13.21 -14.91 16.28
C ASP A 350 12.31 -13.92 17.07
N VAL A 351 11.07 -13.68 16.63
CA VAL A 351 10.05 -12.92 17.37
C VAL A 351 9.00 -13.79 18.06
N GLY A 352 9.24 -15.11 18.17
CA GLY A 352 8.31 -16.05 18.77
C GLY A 352 7.03 -16.27 17.97
N ILE A 353 7.05 -15.96 16.67
CA ILE A 353 5.94 -16.20 15.75
C ILE A 353 6.25 -17.46 14.96
N ASP A 354 5.66 -18.56 15.39
CA ASP A 354 5.76 -19.83 14.68
C ASP A 354 4.42 -20.59 14.66
N GLU A 355 4.41 -21.69 13.91
CA GLU A 355 3.26 -22.59 13.70
C GLU A 355 2.67 -23.16 15.01
N THR A 356 3.38 -23.07 16.14
CA THR A 356 2.90 -23.56 17.44
C THR A 356 2.04 -22.54 18.19
N THR A 357 2.07 -21.28 17.76
CA THR A 357 1.42 -20.16 18.47
C THR A 357 0.14 -19.65 17.79
N CYS A 358 -0.02 -19.91 16.49
CA CYS A 358 -1.13 -19.43 15.69
C CYS A 358 -1.32 -20.35 14.47
N THR A 359 -2.55 -20.81 14.25
CA THR A 359 -2.91 -21.55 13.03
C THR A 359 -3.03 -20.61 11.82
N PRO A 360 -2.91 -21.10 10.58
CA PRO A 360 -3.20 -20.31 9.39
C PRO A 360 -4.59 -19.67 9.40
N ALA A 361 -5.61 -20.37 9.94
CA ALA A 361 -6.97 -19.85 10.02
C ALA A 361 -7.09 -18.67 11.01
N GLU A 362 -6.48 -18.80 12.19
CA GLU A 362 -6.41 -17.70 13.18
C GLU A 362 -5.64 -16.50 12.61
N GLU A 363 -4.56 -16.75 11.87
CA GLU A 363 -3.78 -15.69 11.22
C GLU A 363 -4.61 -14.91 10.19
N ARG A 364 -5.38 -15.62 9.36
CA ARG A 364 -6.30 -15.00 8.39
C ARG A 364 -7.39 -14.21 9.09
N ALA A 365 -8.05 -14.79 10.08
CA ALA A 365 -9.12 -14.14 10.82
C ALA A 365 -8.63 -12.85 11.49
N ARG A 366 -7.44 -12.90 12.12
CA ARG A 366 -6.79 -11.74 12.72
C ARG A 366 -6.50 -10.64 11.69
N TYR A 367 -5.95 -11.01 10.54
CA TYR A 367 -5.67 -10.05 9.46
C TYR A 367 -6.92 -9.33 8.96
N ILE A 368 -8.01 -10.07 8.71
CA ILE A 368 -9.27 -9.50 8.21
C ILE A 368 -9.91 -8.61 9.28
N ARG A 369 -9.94 -9.08 10.54
CA ARG A 369 -10.40 -8.31 11.68
C ARG A 369 -9.69 -6.97 11.79
N ASP A 370 -8.36 -6.99 11.81
CA ASP A 370 -7.57 -5.77 12.00
C ASP A 370 -7.71 -4.85 10.76
N HIS A 371 -7.86 -5.41 9.55
CA HIS A 371 -8.18 -4.63 8.34
C HIS A 371 -9.52 -3.89 8.43
N LEU A 372 -10.57 -4.59 8.85
CA LEU A 372 -11.90 -4.01 9.00
C LEU A 372 -11.92 -2.97 10.13
N PHE A 373 -11.36 -3.31 11.29
CA PHE A 373 -11.32 -2.42 12.45
C PHE A 373 -10.52 -1.14 12.18
N THR A 374 -9.36 -1.26 11.54
CA THR A 374 -8.49 -0.10 11.22
C THR A 374 -8.94 0.67 9.99
N LEU A 375 -10.16 0.39 9.51
CA LEU A 375 -10.84 1.16 8.48
C LEU A 375 -10.07 1.22 7.15
N ARG A 376 -9.25 0.20 6.88
CA ARG A 376 -8.58 0.01 5.59
C ARG A 376 -9.54 0.02 4.41
N PRO A 377 -10.81 -0.44 4.50
CA PRO A 377 -11.74 -0.34 3.39
C PRO A 377 -11.90 1.06 2.77
N PHE A 378 -11.65 2.16 3.49
CA PHE A 378 -11.70 3.51 2.91
C PHE A 378 -10.52 3.84 1.97
N GLN A 379 -9.51 2.97 1.86
CA GLN A 379 -8.44 3.05 0.86
C GLN A 379 -8.91 2.72 -0.56
N GLN A 380 -10.14 2.21 -0.72
CA GLN A 380 -10.77 2.02 -2.01
C GLN A 380 -11.77 3.13 -2.31
N ALA A 381 -12.09 3.32 -3.58
CA ALA A 381 -12.99 4.38 -4.02
C ALA A 381 -14.45 4.18 -3.62
N THR A 382 -14.88 2.94 -3.40
CA THR A 382 -16.19 2.59 -2.83
C THR A 382 -16.03 1.47 -1.81
N LEU A 383 -16.95 1.39 -0.86
CA LEU A 383 -16.97 0.32 0.13
C LEU A 383 -17.18 -1.06 -0.53
N THR A 384 -18.02 -1.15 -1.55
CA THR A 384 -18.21 -2.39 -2.33
C THR A 384 -16.89 -2.90 -2.90
N GLN A 385 -16.08 -2.03 -3.52
CA GLN A 385 -14.77 -2.40 -4.05
C GLN A 385 -13.83 -2.89 -2.94
N ALA A 386 -13.86 -2.24 -1.78
CA ALA A 386 -13.09 -2.69 -0.62
C ALA A 386 -13.50 -4.07 -0.13
N LEU A 387 -14.80 -4.31 0.02
CA LEU A 387 -15.30 -5.61 0.45
C LEU A 387 -15.01 -6.71 -0.58
N LEU A 388 -15.02 -6.38 -1.88
CA LEU A 388 -14.54 -7.28 -2.93
C LEU A 388 -13.04 -7.56 -2.80
N ALA A 389 -12.22 -6.54 -2.56
CA ALA A 389 -10.79 -6.71 -2.33
C ALA A 389 -10.50 -7.60 -1.11
N VAL A 390 -11.26 -7.43 -0.02
CA VAL A 390 -11.20 -8.29 1.17
C VAL A 390 -11.60 -9.72 0.84
N ALA A 391 -12.69 -9.94 0.08
CA ALA A 391 -13.10 -11.28 -0.37
C ALA A 391 -11.99 -11.97 -1.18
N LEU A 392 -11.44 -11.28 -2.19
CA LEU A 392 -10.34 -11.78 -3.01
C LEU A 392 -9.10 -12.12 -2.18
N CYS A 393 -8.83 -11.32 -1.14
CA CYS A 393 -7.77 -11.58 -0.19
C CYS A 393 -8.04 -12.87 0.61
N ILE A 394 -9.25 -13.07 1.12
CA ILE A 394 -9.62 -14.30 1.85
C ILE A 394 -9.42 -15.52 0.94
N ASP A 395 -9.98 -15.50 -0.28
CA ASP A 395 -9.81 -16.56 -1.28
C ASP A 395 -8.33 -16.88 -1.53
N ALA A 396 -7.51 -15.84 -1.76
CA ALA A 396 -6.08 -16.01 -2.02
C ALA A 396 -5.30 -16.55 -0.80
N LEU A 397 -5.75 -16.28 0.42
CA LEU A 397 -5.14 -16.78 1.65
C LEU A 397 -5.57 -18.23 1.98
N GLU A 398 -6.69 -18.69 1.44
CA GLU A 398 -7.21 -20.06 1.60
C GLU A 398 -6.76 -21.01 0.49
N ASP A 399 -6.41 -20.48 -0.69
CA ASP A 399 -6.01 -21.28 -1.85
C ASP A 399 -4.82 -22.19 -1.55
N GLY A 400 -5.04 -23.51 -1.65
CA GLY A 400 -4.03 -24.54 -1.47
C GLY A 400 -3.69 -24.90 -0.02
N GLU A 401 -4.49 -24.48 0.97
CA GLU A 401 -4.24 -24.72 2.40
C GLU A 401 -2.79 -24.41 2.84
N PRO A 402 -2.32 -23.17 2.62
CA PRO A 402 -0.94 -22.81 2.88
C PRO A 402 -0.57 -22.99 4.36
N GLY A 403 0.67 -23.41 4.60
CA GLY A 403 1.24 -23.40 5.95
C GLY A 403 1.37 -21.97 6.49
N PHE A 404 1.51 -21.84 7.81
CA PHE A 404 1.46 -20.54 8.49
C PHE A 404 2.44 -19.48 7.93
N ILE A 405 3.69 -19.86 7.68
CA ILE A 405 4.70 -18.94 7.13
C ILE A 405 4.31 -18.42 5.75
N GLU A 406 3.68 -19.27 4.94
CA GLU A 406 3.19 -18.90 3.62
C GLU A 406 1.97 -17.98 3.74
N THR A 407 0.98 -18.32 4.57
CA THR A 407 -0.16 -17.45 4.88
C THR A 407 0.32 -16.05 5.32
N ARG A 408 1.29 -16.00 6.23
CA ARG A 408 1.87 -14.76 6.73
C ARG A 408 2.55 -13.94 5.64
N SER A 409 3.31 -14.61 4.77
CA SER A 409 3.97 -13.97 3.64
C SER A 409 2.96 -13.40 2.65
N ARG A 410 1.87 -14.13 2.36
CA ARG A 410 0.76 -13.67 1.53
C ARG A 410 0.05 -12.47 2.15
N ILE A 411 -0.19 -12.47 3.46
CA ILE A 411 -0.75 -11.31 4.19
C ILE A 411 0.10 -10.06 4.00
N MET A 412 1.42 -10.15 4.19
CA MET A 412 2.31 -9.00 4.00
C MET A 412 2.27 -8.46 2.57
N VAL A 413 2.07 -9.33 1.59
CA VAL A 413 1.90 -8.95 0.20
C VAL A 413 0.56 -8.26 -0.02
N TRP A 414 -0.54 -8.79 0.53
CA TRP A 414 -1.84 -8.15 0.46
C TRP A 414 -1.90 -6.78 1.14
N ASP A 415 -1.20 -6.60 2.27
CA ASP A 415 -1.03 -5.30 2.93
C ASP A 415 -0.42 -4.24 1.99
N ASP A 416 0.37 -4.68 1.01
CA ASP A 416 1.08 -3.83 0.03
C ASP A 416 0.21 -3.53 -1.18
N ILE A 417 -0.54 -4.53 -1.66
CA ILE A 417 -1.41 -4.44 -2.83
C ILE A 417 -2.67 -3.65 -2.51
N PHE A 418 -3.24 -3.82 -1.31
CA PHE A 418 -4.53 -3.23 -0.96
C PHE A 418 -4.62 -1.74 -1.25
N PRO A 419 -3.64 -0.88 -0.88
CA PRO A 419 -3.70 0.55 -1.17
C PRO A 419 -3.26 0.96 -2.59
N GLN A 420 -2.89 0.04 -3.48
CA GLN A 420 -2.32 0.38 -4.80
C GLN A 420 -3.37 0.89 -5.81
N ASP A 421 -2.92 1.75 -6.70
CA ASP A 421 -3.72 2.29 -7.82
C ASP A 421 -4.13 1.20 -8.81
N GLU A 422 -3.28 0.20 -9.02
CA GLU A 422 -3.53 -0.94 -9.89
C GLU A 422 -4.76 -1.72 -9.42
N LEU A 423 -4.81 -2.09 -8.14
CA LEU A 423 -5.95 -2.80 -7.57
C LEU A 423 -7.23 -1.97 -7.70
N ARG A 424 -7.17 -0.68 -7.36
CA ARG A 424 -8.32 0.23 -7.51
C ARG A 424 -8.85 0.28 -8.94
N ARG A 425 -7.97 0.39 -9.94
CA ARG A 425 -8.34 0.37 -11.36
C ARG A 425 -9.01 -0.95 -11.74
N THR A 426 -8.39 -2.08 -11.39
CA THR A 426 -8.93 -3.41 -11.66
C THR A 426 -10.33 -3.59 -11.07
N LEU A 427 -10.54 -3.16 -9.82
CA LEU A 427 -11.84 -3.25 -9.16
C LEU A 427 -12.89 -2.29 -9.74
N ALA A 428 -12.47 -1.19 -10.38
CA ALA A 428 -13.35 -0.24 -11.04
C ALA A 428 -13.77 -0.68 -12.44
N GLU A 429 -12.89 -1.39 -13.15
CA GLU A 429 -13.16 -1.97 -14.46
C GLU A 429 -13.95 -3.29 -14.37
N ALA A 430 -14.03 -3.88 -13.18
CA ALA A 430 -14.89 -5.03 -12.94
C ALA A 430 -16.34 -4.65 -13.30
N PRO A 431 -17.03 -5.40 -14.19
CA PRO A 431 -18.35 -5.06 -14.75
C PRO A 431 -19.49 -5.23 -13.74
N LEU A 432 -19.35 -4.65 -12.55
CA LEU A 432 -20.34 -4.58 -11.48
C LEU A 432 -21.47 -3.59 -11.79
N ALA A 433 -21.55 -3.04 -13.01
CA ALA A 433 -22.35 -1.90 -13.45
C ALA A 433 -23.90 -1.99 -13.30
N GLU A 434 -24.44 -2.96 -12.57
CA GLU A 434 -25.89 -3.08 -12.34
C GLU A 434 -26.21 -3.26 -10.85
N ALA A 435 -27.45 -2.90 -10.48
CA ALA A 435 -27.98 -2.57 -9.15
C ALA A 435 -27.73 -3.55 -7.98
N HIS A 436 -27.07 -4.69 -8.18
CA HIS A 436 -26.92 -5.78 -7.22
C HIS A 436 -25.49 -5.96 -6.70
N ARG A 437 -24.70 -4.89 -6.48
CA ARG A 437 -23.26 -5.06 -6.16
C ARG A 437 -23.01 -5.69 -4.79
N LEU A 438 -23.63 -5.16 -3.73
CA LEU A 438 -23.54 -5.75 -2.38
C LEU A 438 -24.26 -7.10 -2.30
N GLU A 439 -25.41 -7.25 -2.95
CA GLU A 439 -26.13 -8.53 -3.07
C GLU A 439 -25.30 -9.60 -3.81
N ARG A 440 -24.55 -9.19 -4.85
CA ARG A 440 -23.58 -10.07 -5.50
C ARG A 440 -22.48 -10.46 -4.55
N LEU A 441 -21.93 -9.54 -3.76
CA LEU A 441 -20.95 -9.87 -2.73
C LEU A 441 -21.48 -10.94 -1.79
N LEU A 442 -22.72 -10.82 -1.28
CA LEU A 442 -23.31 -11.84 -0.40
C LEU A 442 -23.29 -13.24 -1.02
N ALA A 443 -23.64 -13.36 -2.30
CA ALA A 443 -23.63 -14.65 -2.96
C ALA A 443 -22.24 -15.13 -3.41
N LEU A 444 -21.18 -14.33 -3.20
CA LEU A 444 -19.78 -14.80 -3.28
C LEU A 444 -19.38 -15.50 -1.98
N LEU A 445 -19.99 -15.13 -0.85
CA LEU A 445 -19.56 -15.61 0.46
C LEU A 445 -20.09 -17.03 0.68
N PRO A 446 -19.29 -17.95 1.23
CA PRO A 446 -19.76 -19.28 1.61
C PRO A 446 -20.94 -19.20 2.58
N GLY A 447 -21.85 -20.16 2.42
CA GLY A 447 -23.20 -20.17 3.00
C GLY A 447 -23.27 -20.52 4.47
#